data_AF-A0A485AA62-F1
#
_entry.id   AF-A0A485AA62-F1
#
_cell.length_a   1.000
_cell.length_b   1.000
_cell.length_c   1.000
_cell.angle_alpha   90.00
_cell.angle_beta   90.00
_cell.angle_gamma   90.00
#
_symmetry.space_group_name_H-M   'P 1'
#
loop_
_entity.id
_entity.type
_entity.pdbx_description
1 polymer ?
#
loop_
_entity_poly.entity_id
_entity_poly.type
_entity_poly.pdbx_seq_one_letter_code
_entity_poly.pdbx_strand_id
1 'polypeptide(L)'
;MQLAAKRVSWFRNVAKKLQAETLRLPTGGAVTLIDDNYNGALISMKNGLEVAALYPRGENQRRIAVLGRLATLGELAQVSHEALAEPILEAGFDKVYMHGKEMLALKEKLPAQMIGGYFTDVDSMADKVLSELRDGDVVLVKGSVSDSDFHLIIGKMKERLKSSVVPLGRDVATLRVNLNTGSVQRAHNGYKTFNPRHLSHLLITTALAEGLVAKKHRLSDAVSTKAIADSVLQQGPALGLKNGQKMSVKSLLQGMLIANARDAAVNLAEYLSGTAADHLAALPGLMERAGMQKSSLNNVAGRTSQGQRTSLDDLAALVSYFYRSYPQFIHWLADFEG
;
A
#
# COMPACT_ATOMS: atom_id res chain seq x y z
N MET A 1 2.03 -49.45 34.84
CA MET A 1 1.73 -48.00 34.84
C MET A 1 2.57 -47.16 33.87
N GLN A 2 3.35 -47.73 32.94
CA GLN A 2 4.21 -46.96 32.02
C GLN A 2 3.80 -47.00 30.53
N LEU A 3 2.64 -47.57 30.20
CA LEU A 3 2.15 -47.67 28.81
C LEU A 3 0.99 -46.73 28.47
N ALA A 4 0.43 -46.00 29.44
CA ALA A 4 -0.61 -45.00 29.19
C ALA A 4 -0.05 -43.59 28.85
N ALA A 5 1.22 -43.31 29.19
CA ALA A 5 1.81 -41.98 29.02
C ALA A 5 2.39 -41.68 27.62
N LYS A 6 2.54 -42.69 26.75
CA LYS A 6 3.11 -42.51 25.39
C LYS A 6 2.08 -42.22 24.28
N ARG A 7 0.80 -42.07 24.61
CA ARG A 7 -0.25 -41.69 23.63
C ARG A 7 -0.70 -40.23 23.71
N VAL A 8 -0.13 -39.43 24.60
CA VAL A 8 -0.59 -38.04 24.85
C VAL A 8 0.32 -36.97 24.22
N SER A 9 1.48 -37.33 23.64
CA SER A 9 2.39 -36.36 23.02
C SER A 9 1.94 -35.82 21.65
N TRP A 10 0.86 -36.37 21.08
CA TRP A 10 0.22 -35.87 19.85
C TRP A 10 -1.02 -35.00 20.12
N PHE A 11 -1.48 -34.91 21.37
CA PHE A 11 -2.55 -33.99 21.74
C PHE A 11 -1.96 -32.60 22.02
N ARG A 12 -1.55 -31.91 20.96
CA ARG A 12 -1.44 -30.44 21.01
C ARG A 12 -2.86 -29.91 21.17
N ASN A 13 -3.07 -29.14 22.24
CA ASN A 13 -4.25 -28.31 22.43
C ASN A 13 -4.54 -27.54 21.13
N VAL A 14 -5.59 -27.93 20.37
CA VAL A 14 -5.94 -27.33 19.07
C VAL A 14 -6.68 -26.01 19.35
N ALA A 15 -5.96 -25.03 19.88
CA ALA A 15 -6.48 -23.72 20.26
C ALA A 15 -6.62 -22.72 19.08
N LYS A 16 -6.75 -23.21 17.84
CA LYS A 16 -6.80 -22.37 16.62
C LYS A 16 -7.73 -22.95 15.54
N LYS A 17 -9.01 -23.15 15.85
CA LYS A 17 -10.02 -23.51 14.84
C LYS A 17 -10.79 -22.26 14.46
N LEU A 18 -10.99 -22.00 13.16
CA LEU A 18 -11.72 -20.84 12.61
C LEU A 18 -11.21 -19.50 13.19
N GLN A 19 -9.98 -19.12 12.87
CA GLN A 19 -9.46 -17.81 13.27
C GLN A 19 -9.89 -16.78 12.23
N ALA A 20 -10.80 -15.90 12.62
CA ALA A 20 -11.00 -14.64 11.92
C ALA A 20 -9.94 -13.64 12.37
N GLU A 21 -9.17 -13.11 11.43
CA GLU A 21 -8.20 -12.05 11.68
C GLU A 21 -8.38 -10.92 10.67
N THR A 22 -7.97 -9.73 11.06
CA THR A 22 -7.97 -8.57 10.15
C THR A 22 -6.66 -8.53 9.37
N LEU A 23 -6.72 -8.61 8.04
CA LEU A 23 -5.59 -8.35 7.17
C LEU A 23 -5.67 -6.91 6.63
N ARG A 24 -4.61 -6.13 6.83
CA ARG A 24 -4.51 -4.76 6.29
C ARG A 24 -3.97 -4.79 4.86
N LEU A 25 -4.60 -4.03 3.97
CA LEU A 25 -4.20 -3.95 2.56
C LEU A 25 -3.14 -2.85 2.34
N PRO A 26 -2.21 -3.02 1.38
CA PRO A 26 -1.19 -2.00 1.08
C PRO A 26 -1.77 -0.68 0.54
N THR A 27 -2.92 -0.76 -0.14
CA THR A 27 -3.63 0.38 -0.73
C THR A 27 -4.47 1.19 0.26
N GLY A 28 -4.45 0.82 1.55
CA GLY A 28 -5.40 1.30 2.56
C GLY A 28 -6.61 0.37 2.69
N GLY A 29 -7.24 0.38 3.88
CA GLY A 29 -8.34 -0.52 4.22
C GLY A 29 -7.92 -1.86 4.85
N ALA A 30 -8.91 -2.69 5.16
CA ALA A 30 -8.72 -3.99 5.77
C ALA A 30 -9.79 -5.00 5.35
N VAL A 31 -9.43 -6.28 5.37
CA VAL A 31 -10.33 -7.40 5.10
C VAL A 31 -10.44 -8.31 6.32
N THR A 32 -11.55 -9.02 6.43
CA THR A 32 -11.71 -10.11 7.41
C THR A 32 -11.28 -11.42 6.77
N LEU A 33 -10.20 -12.02 7.26
CA LEU A 33 -9.71 -13.32 6.81
C LEU A 33 -10.15 -14.41 7.77
N ILE A 34 -10.89 -15.40 7.30
CA ILE A 34 -11.31 -16.58 8.04
C ILE A 34 -10.42 -17.75 7.60
N ASP A 35 -9.46 -18.12 8.45
CA ASP A 35 -8.58 -19.26 8.21
C ASP A 35 -9.16 -20.54 8.81
N ASP A 36 -9.56 -21.46 7.93
CA ASP A 36 -9.98 -22.82 8.27
C ASP A 36 -9.27 -23.86 7.38
N ASN A 37 -8.03 -23.55 7.01
CA ASN A 37 -7.19 -24.35 6.13
C ASN A 37 -6.50 -25.49 6.89
N TYR A 38 -7.29 -26.50 7.28
CA TYR A 38 -6.77 -27.69 7.96
C TYR A 38 -7.48 -28.97 7.54
N ASN A 39 -8.79 -28.92 7.29
CA ASN A 39 -9.60 -30.09 6.95
C ASN A 39 -10.41 -29.84 5.66
N GLY A 40 -9.97 -30.49 4.58
CA GLY A 40 -10.62 -30.47 3.27
C GLY A 40 -11.71 -31.53 3.08
N ALA A 41 -12.29 -32.12 4.13
CA ALA A 41 -13.45 -32.99 3.95
C ALA A 41 -14.68 -32.19 3.46
N LEU A 42 -15.56 -32.82 2.68
CA LEU A 42 -16.74 -32.14 2.10
C LEU A 42 -17.62 -31.47 3.15
N ILE A 43 -17.93 -32.17 4.25
CA ILE A 43 -18.73 -31.63 5.36
C ILE A 43 -18.01 -30.44 6.00
N SER A 44 -16.69 -30.52 6.18
CA SER A 44 -15.89 -29.43 6.72
C SER A 44 -16.00 -28.21 5.81
N MET A 45 -15.83 -28.37 4.49
CA MET A 45 -15.99 -27.28 3.50
C MET A 45 -17.34 -26.59 3.60
N LYS A 46 -18.44 -27.36 3.63
CA LYS A 46 -19.79 -26.82 3.77
C LYS A 46 -19.94 -25.96 5.03
N ASN A 47 -19.51 -26.47 6.18
CA ASN A 47 -19.56 -25.72 7.43
C ASN A 47 -18.74 -24.41 7.37
N GLY A 48 -17.58 -24.43 6.70
CA GLY A 48 -16.78 -23.22 6.52
C GLY A 48 -17.49 -22.14 5.68
N LEU A 49 -18.20 -22.56 4.63
CA LEU A 49 -19.02 -21.66 3.80
C LEU A 49 -20.18 -21.06 4.61
N GLU A 50 -20.87 -21.88 5.40
CA GLU A 50 -21.95 -21.43 6.30
C GLU A 50 -21.44 -20.43 7.33
N VAL A 51 -20.30 -20.70 7.97
CA VAL A 51 -19.71 -19.77 8.95
C VAL A 51 -19.36 -18.44 8.29
N ALA A 52 -18.78 -18.45 7.09
CA ALA A 52 -18.47 -17.22 6.35
C ALA A 52 -19.73 -16.41 5.99
N ALA A 53 -20.86 -17.07 5.74
CA ALA A 53 -22.14 -16.42 5.47
C ALA A 53 -22.68 -15.63 6.69
N LEU A 54 -22.34 -16.06 7.92
CA LEU A 54 -22.75 -15.39 9.16
C LEU A 54 -22.02 -14.07 9.42
N TYR A 55 -20.88 -13.81 8.75
CA TYR A 55 -20.16 -12.56 8.93
C TYR A 55 -20.94 -11.40 8.30
N PRO A 56 -21.19 -10.32 9.05
CA PRO A 56 -21.94 -9.17 8.55
C PRO A 56 -21.16 -8.53 7.39
N ARG A 57 -21.89 -8.12 6.34
CA ARG A 57 -21.35 -7.37 5.21
C ARG A 57 -22.17 -6.11 4.99
N GLY A 58 -21.50 -4.98 4.75
CA GLY A 58 -22.13 -3.74 4.29
C GLY A 58 -22.63 -3.84 2.84
N GLU A 59 -23.39 -2.86 2.38
CA GLU A 59 -24.06 -2.87 1.06
C GLU A 59 -23.12 -3.02 -0.16
N ASN A 60 -21.80 -2.86 0.01
CA ASN A 60 -20.80 -2.97 -1.06
C ASN A 60 -19.63 -3.93 -0.73
N GLN A 61 -19.73 -4.71 0.35
CA GLN A 61 -18.68 -5.65 0.76
C GLN A 61 -18.90 -7.02 0.13
N ARG A 62 -17.82 -7.65 -0.35
CA ARG A 62 -17.90 -8.95 -1.03
C ARG A 62 -17.51 -10.09 -0.11
N ARG A 63 -18.12 -11.25 -0.32
CA ARG A 63 -17.65 -12.53 0.22
C ARG A 63 -16.82 -13.24 -0.82
N ILE A 64 -15.61 -13.59 -0.44
CA ILE A 64 -14.62 -14.21 -1.29
C ILE A 64 -14.26 -15.58 -0.73
N ALA A 65 -14.34 -16.61 -1.57
CA ALA A 65 -13.89 -17.96 -1.25
C ALA A 65 -12.55 -18.24 -1.94
N VAL A 66 -11.55 -18.64 -1.17
CA VAL A 66 -10.25 -19.10 -1.64
C VAL A 66 -10.18 -20.58 -1.27
N LEU A 67 -10.43 -21.45 -2.24
CA LEU A 67 -10.70 -22.87 -2.00
C LEU A 67 -9.61 -23.76 -2.61
N GLY A 68 -9.12 -24.68 -1.80
CA GLY A 68 -8.28 -25.80 -2.25
C GLY A 68 -9.09 -27.09 -2.42
N ARG A 69 -8.46 -28.09 -3.04
CA ARG A 69 -9.02 -29.44 -3.21
C ARG A 69 -9.56 -30.04 -1.92
N LEU A 70 -10.56 -30.91 -2.07
CA LEU A 70 -11.01 -31.81 -1.02
C LEU A 70 -9.93 -32.86 -0.71
N ALA A 71 -9.93 -33.37 0.53
CA ALA A 71 -9.12 -34.52 0.90
C ALA A 71 -9.53 -35.73 0.05
N THR A 72 -8.55 -36.46 -0.48
CA THR A 72 -8.65 -37.42 -1.58
C THR A 72 -9.83 -38.38 -1.45
N LEU A 73 -10.70 -38.43 -2.47
CA LEU A 73 -11.84 -39.34 -2.57
C LEU A 73 -11.79 -40.23 -3.82
N GLY A 74 -10.62 -40.45 -4.42
CA GLY A 74 -10.45 -41.34 -5.57
C GLY A 74 -11.46 -41.07 -6.69
N GLU A 75 -12.28 -42.06 -7.03
CA GLU A 75 -13.34 -41.99 -8.05
C GLU A 75 -14.46 -40.98 -7.74
N LEU A 76 -14.67 -40.64 -6.46
CA LEU A 76 -15.69 -39.66 -6.03
C LEU A 76 -15.16 -38.22 -6.03
N ALA A 77 -13.91 -37.99 -6.42
CA ALA A 77 -13.31 -36.66 -6.40
C ALA A 77 -14.15 -35.66 -7.21
N GLN A 78 -14.49 -35.99 -8.46
CA GLN A 78 -15.27 -35.08 -9.31
C GLN A 78 -16.61 -34.67 -8.68
N VAL A 79 -17.45 -35.65 -8.35
CA VAL A 79 -18.79 -35.43 -7.77
C VAL A 79 -18.69 -34.63 -6.46
N SER A 80 -17.69 -34.89 -5.64
CA SER A 80 -17.52 -34.21 -4.36
C SER A 80 -17.15 -32.73 -4.53
N HIS A 81 -16.34 -32.39 -5.54
CA HIS A 81 -16.00 -31.00 -5.84
C HIS A 81 -17.19 -30.26 -6.48
N GLU A 82 -17.95 -30.92 -7.37
CA GLU A 82 -19.19 -30.36 -7.93
C GLU A 82 -20.21 -30.03 -6.83
N ALA A 83 -20.31 -30.88 -5.80
CA ALA A 83 -21.23 -30.70 -4.67
C ALA A 83 -20.94 -29.49 -3.78
N LEU A 84 -19.85 -28.73 -4.03
CA LEU A 84 -19.57 -27.46 -3.37
C LEU A 84 -20.32 -26.28 -4.02
N ALA A 85 -20.80 -26.41 -5.26
CA ALA A 85 -21.38 -25.30 -6.01
C ALA A 85 -22.64 -24.71 -5.35
N GLU A 86 -23.59 -25.57 -4.97
CA GLU A 86 -24.84 -25.15 -4.33
C GLU A 86 -24.60 -24.43 -2.99
N PRO A 87 -23.81 -24.99 -2.03
CA PRO A 87 -23.47 -24.28 -0.79
C PRO A 87 -22.78 -22.91 -1.00
N ILE A 88 -21.95 -22.77 -2.04
CA ILE A 88 -21.29 -21.49 -2.36
C ILE A 88 -22.31 -20.44 -2.82
N LEU A 89 -23.27 -20.86 -3.65
CA LEU A 89 -24.34 -19.99 -4.15
C LEU A 89 -25.28 -19.58 -3.02
N GLU A 90 -25.69 -20.52 -2.18
CA GLU A 90 -26.56 -20.28 -1.02
C GLU A 90 -25.91 -19.34 0.01
N ALA A 91 -24.61 -19.51 0.28
CA ALA A 91 -23.85 -18.64 1.16
C ALA A 91 -23.60 -17.22 0.58
N GLY A 92 -23.98 -17.00 -0.69
CA GLY A 92 -23.91 -15.69 -1.33
C GLY A 92 -22.50 -15.18 -1.56
N PHE A 93 -21.57 -16.06 -1.93
CA PHE A 93 -20.21 -15.67 -2.33
C PHE A 93 -20.22 -14.92 -3.66
N ASP A 94 -19.42 -13.86 -3.74
CA ASP A 94 -19.31 -13.00 -4.91
C ASP A 94 -18.17 -13.44 -5.84
N LYS A 95 -17.07 -13.95 -5.24
CA LYS A 95 -15.90 -14.46 -5.98
C LYS A 95 -15.36 -15.75 -5.37
N VAL A 96 -14.91 -16.65 -6.23
CA VAL A 96 -14.32 -17.95 -5.88
C VAL A 96 -13.00 -18.13 -6.64
N TYR A 97 -11.91 -18.29 -5.89
CA TYR A 97 -10.59 -18.66 -6.39
C TYR A 97 -10.33 -20.11 -6.03
N MET A 98 -9.90 -20.89 -7.02
CA MET A 98 -9.85 -22.35 -6.91
C MET A 98 -8.44 -22.87 -7.15
N HIS A 99 -7.97 -23.79 -6.31
CA HIS A 99 -6.64 -24.37 -6.40
C HIS A 99 -6.66 -25.89 -6.45
N GLY A 100 -6.03 -26.47 -7.48
CA GLY A 100 -5.87 -27.91 -7.66
C GLY A 100 -6.77 -28.46 -8.78
N LYS A 101 -6.27 -29.50 -9.48
CA LYS A 101 -6.87 -30.03 -10.72
C LYS A 101 -8.33 -30.44 -10.58
N GLU A 102 -8.68 -31.03 -9.46
CA GLU A 102 -10.03 -31.51 -9.16
C GLU A 102 -11.05 -30.36 -9.03
N MET A 103 -10.60 -29.14 -8.74
CA MET A 103 -11.47 -27.96 -8.65
C MET A 103 -12.01 -27.50 -10.01
N LEU A 104 -11.52 -28.04 -11.13
CA LEU A 104 -12.13 -27.82 -12.45
C LEU A 104 -13.61 -28.22 -12.47
N ALA A 105 -13.94 -29.32 -11.79
CA ALA A 105 -15.33 -29.80 -11.72
C ALA A 105 -16.25 -28.78 -11.02
N LEU A 106 -15.75 -28.13 -9.95
CA LEU A 106 -16.47 -27.03 -9.31
C LEU A 106 -16.57 -25.80 -10.25
N LYS A 107 -15.46 -25.43 -10.91
CA LYS A 107 -15.40 -24.29 -11.83
C LYS A 107 -16.48 -24.37 -12.92
N GLU A 108 -16.75 -25.56 -13.45
CA GLU A 108 -17.75 -25.78 -14.50
C GLU A 108 -19.20 -25.62 -14.01
N LYS A 109 -19.44 -25.73 -12.69
CA LYS A 109 -20.76 -25.56 -12.09
C LYS A 109 -21.05 -24.13 -11.63
N LEU A 110 -20.02 -23.32 -11.43
CA LEU A 110 -20.17 -21.95 -10.95
C LEU A 110 -20.42 -20.96 -12.10
N PRO A 111 -21.27 -19.94 -11.91
CA PRO A 111 -21.44 -18.87 -12.87
C PRO A 111 -20.12 -18.16 -13.20
N ALA A 112 -19.90 -17.82 -14.47
CA ALA A 112 -18.64 -17.25 -14.94
C ALA A 112 -18.20 -16.00 -14.18
N GLN A 113 -19.16 -15.15 -13.79
CA GLN A 113 -18.90 -13.93 -13.02
C GLN A 113 -18.35 -14.17 -11.62
N MET A 114 -18.62 -15.33 -11.02
CA MET A 114 -18.11 -15.69 -9.69
C MET A 114 -16.68 -16.23 -9.75
N ILE A 115 -16.20 -16.65 -10.91
CA ILE A 115 -14.86 -17.21 -11.04
C ILE A 115 -13.84 -16.08 -10.90
N GLY A 116 -13.08 -16.09 -9.81
CA GLY A 116 -11.93 -15.21 -9.57
C GLY A 116 -10.64 -15.74 -10.21
N GLY A 117 -10.54 -17.05 -10.34
CA GLY A 117 -9.44 -17.73 -11.04
C GLY A 117 -9.34 -19.20 -10.67
N TYR A 118 -8.57 -19.93 -11.48
CA TYR A 118 -8.22 -21.33 -11.25
C TYR A 118 -6.70 -21.47 -11.37
N PHE A 119 -6.09 -22.12 -10.39
CA PHE A 119 -4.65 -22.17 -10.21
C PHE A 119 -4.18 -23.59 -9.89
N THR A 120 -2.95 -23.86 -10.29
CA THR A 120 -2.23 -25.09 -9.93
C THR A 120 -0.99 -24.81 -9.08
N ASP A 121 -0.76 -23.54 -8.75
CA ASP A 121 0.33 -23.07 -7.89
C ASP A 121 -0.21 -22.00 -6.92
N VAL A 122 0.22 -22.10 -5.66
CA VAL A 122 -0.26 -21.22 -4.59
C VAL A 122 0.26 -19.78 -4.72
N ASP A 123 1.42 -19.58 -5.34
CA ASP A 123 2.04 -18.26 -5.50
C ASP A 123 1.21 -17.36 -6.43
N SER A 124 0.87 -17.84 -7.63
CA SER A 124 0.03 -17.09 -8.58
C SER A 124 -1.38 -16.85 -8.04
N MET A 125 -1.93 -17.82 -7.28
CA MET A 125 -3.20 -17.66 -6.59
C MET A 125 -3.12 -16.51 -5.57
N ALA A 126 -2.07 -16.48 -4.73
CA ALA A 126 -1.89 -15.46 -3.72
C ALA A 126 -1.79 -14.06 -4.34
N ASP A 127 -1.01 -13.91 -5.42
CA ASP A 127 -0.86 -12.64 -6.15
C ASP A 127 -2.20 -12.17 -6.71
N LYS A 128 -2.94 -13.07 -7.36
CA LYS A 128 -4.23 -12.72 -7.98
C LYS A 128 -5.27 -12.34 -6.94
N VAL A 129 -5.42 -13.14 -5.87
CA VAL A 129 -6.37 -12.84 -4.78
C VAL A 129 -6.06 -11.46 -4.20
N LEU A 130 -4.82 -11.20 -3.78
CA LEU A 130 -4.43 -9.93 -3.17
C LEU A 130 -4.66 -8.73 -4.08
N SER A 131 -4.42 -8.87 -5.39
CA SER A 131 -4.62 -7.78 -6.36
C SER A 131 -6.09 -7.36 -6.53
N GLU A 132 -7.04 -8.23 -6.17
CA GLU A 132 -8.47 -7.97 -6.33
C GLU A 132 -9.19 -7.68 -5.02
N LEU A 133 -8.55 -7.83 -3.86
CA LEU A 133 -9.12 -7.50 -2.56
C LEU A 133 -9.43 -6.01 -2.43
N ARG A 134 -10.52 -5.71 -1.75
CA ARG A 134 -11.01 -4.36 -1.46
C ARG A 134 -11.31 -4.23 0.02
N ASP A 135 -11.35 -2.99 0.50
CA ASP A 135 -11.71 -2.71 1.88
C ASP A 135 -13.07 -3.33 2.24
N GLY A 136 -13.12 -3.98 3.40
CA GLY A 136 -14.31 -4.63 3.93
C GLY A 136 -14.64 -6.00 3.37
N ASP A 137 -13.87 -6.57 2.44
CA ASP A 137 -14.11 -7.94 1.97
C ASP A 137 -14.01 -8.96 3.12
N VAL A 138 -14.82 -10.01 3.04
CA VAL A 138 -14.73 -11.20 3.91
C VAL A 138 -14.18 -12.36 3.10
N VAL A 139 -13.00 -12.84 3.48
CA VAL A 139 -12.24 -13.86 2.73
C VAL A 139 -12.19 -15.15 3.54
N LEU A 140 -12.84 -16.21 3.04
CA LEU A 140 -12.71 -17.56 3.57
C LEU A 140 -11.56 -18.27 2.84
N VAL A 141 -10.63 -18.86 3.59
CA VAL A 141 -9.59 -19.72 3.05
C VAL A 141 -9.78 -21.14 3.57
N LYS A 142 -9.98 -22.08 2.66
CA LYS A 142 -10.29 -23.45 3.05
C LYS A 142 -9.89 -24.49 2.01
N GLY A 143 -9.27 -25.57 2.45
CA GLY A 143 -8.86 -26.66 1.57
C GLY A 143 -8.16 -27.77 2.33
N SER A 144 -7.83 -28.85 1.63
CA SER A 144 -6.97 -29.89 2.18
C SER A 144 -5.51 -29.44 2.22
N VAL A 145 -4.82 -29.82 3.29
CA VAL A 145 -3.37 -29.63 3.45
C VAL A 145 -2.55 -30.83 2.95
N SER A 146 -3.21 -31.95 2.65
CA SER A 146 -2.56 -33.17 2.15
C SER A 146 -2.30 -33.08 0.64
N ASP A 147 -1.09 -33.44 0.21
CA ASP A 147 -0.69 -33.52 -1.20
C ASP A 147 -0.96 -32.25 -2.04
N SER A 148 -0.86 -31.08 -1.41
CA SER A 148 -0.99 -29.78 -2.06
C SER A 148 -0.17 -28.71 -1.33
N ASP A 149 0.36 -27.76 -2.07
CA ASP A 149 0.95 -26.51 -1.60
C ASP A 149 -0.08 -25.49 -1.08
N PHE A 150 -1.38 -25.77 -1.21
CA PHE A 150 -2.45 -24.88 -0.75
C PHE A 150 -2.36 -24.52 0.75
N HIS A 151 -1.78 -25.39 1.58
CA HIS A 151 -1.53 -25.09 2.99
C HIS A 151 -0.64 -23.84 3.20
N LEU A 152 0.11 -23.42 2.19
CA LEU A 152 0.98 -22.25 2.23
C LEU A 152 0.24 -20.94 1.91
N ILE A 153 -1.00 -20.96 1.41
CA ILE A 153 -1.67 -19.76 0.85
C ILE A 153 -1.72 -18.59 1.83
N ILE A 154 -2.08 -18.85 3.10
CA ILE A 154 -2.11 -17.82 4.15
C ILE A 154 -0.72 -17.26 4.40
N GLY A 155 0.28 -18.14 4.48
CA GLY A 155 1.69 -17.76 4.63
C GLY A 155 2.15 -16.87 3.49
N LYS A 156 1.87 -17.27 2.24
CA LYS A 156 2.22 -16.54 1.02
C LYS A 156 1.51 -15.20 0.89
N MET A 157 0.23 -15.13 1.25
CA MET A 157 -0.52 -13.87 1.28
C MET A 157 0.07 -12.93 2.32
N LYS A 158 0.34 -13.41 3.54
CA LYS A 158 0.98 -12.61 4.60
C LYS A 158 2.40 -12.20 4.24
N GLU A 159 3.17 -13.08 3.61
CA GLU A 159 4.51 -12.78 3.10
C GLU A 159 4.43 -11.68 2.06
N ARG A 160 3.55 -11.77 1.07
CA ARG A 160 3.33 -10.71 0.07
C ARG A 160 2.88 -9.40 0.67
N LEU A 161 2.01 -9.42 1.68
CA LEU A 161 1.61 -8.21 2.40
C LEU A 161 2.77 -7.63 3.23
N LYS A 162 3.67 -8.47 3.75
CA LYS A 162 4.91 -8.04 4.44
C LYS A 162 6.01 -7.59 3.45
N SER A 163 6.12 -8.25 2.30
CA SER A 163 7.09 -8.02 1.22
C SER A 163 6.56 -7.08 0.14
N SER A 164 5.36 -6.54 0.34
CA SER A 164 4.92 -5.25 -0.20
C SER A 164 5.82 -4.13 0.34
N VAL A 165 6.64 -4.42 1.36
CA VAL A 165 8.01 -3.89 1.45
C VAL A 165 8.86 -4.60 0.41
N VAL A 166 8.85 -4.06 -0.81
CA VAL A 166 9.57 -4.53 -2.02
C VAL A 166 10.94 -5.15 -1.64
N PRO A 167 11.29 -6.36 -2.14
CA PRO A 167 12.66 -6.86 -2.06
C PRO A 167 13.55 -5.87 -2.81
N LEU A 168 14.21 -5.03 -2.02
CA LEU A 168 15.13 -4.04 -2.52
C LEU A 168 16.27 -4.74 -3.23
N GLY A 169 16.44 -4.47 -4.54
CA GLY A 169 17.67 -4.83 -5.24
C GLY A 169 18.90 -4.31 -4.49
N ARG A 170 20.10 -4.84 -4.81
CA ARG A 170 21.36 -4.49 -4.12
C ARG A 170 21.64 -2.97 -4.04
N ASP A 171 20.98 -2.18 -4.89
CA ASP A 171 21.12 -0.73 -4.99
C ASP A 171 19.93 0.08 -4.47
N VAL A 172 19.11 -0.46 -3.57
CA VAL A 172 18.03 0.33 -2.96
C VAL A 172 18.32 0.66 -1.49
N ALA A 173 17.94 1.86 -1.08
CA ALA A 173 17.96 2.29 0.30
C ALA A 173 16.57 2.12 0.93
N THR A 174 16.51 1.68 2.19
CA THR A 174 15.29 1.69 3.01
C THR A 174 15.54 2.40 4.33
N LEU A 175 14.52 3.10 4.81
CA LEU A 175 14.53 3.70 6.12
C LEU A 175 13.12 3.63 6.72
N ARG A 176 13.01 3.18 7.98
CA ARG A 176 11.79 3.20 8.77
C ARG A 176 12.02 4.06 10.00
N VAL A 177 11.22 5.10 10.15
CA VAL A 177 11.32 6.06 11.26
C VAL A 177 10.00 6.14 12.00
N ASN A 178 10.06 6.17 13.32
CA ASN A 178 8.92 6.54 14.15
C ASN A 178 8.92 8.07 14.30
N LEU A 179 7.95 8.77 13.70
CA LEU A 179 7.94 10.24 13.67
C LEU A 179 7.72 10.89 15.05
N ASN A 180 7.01 10.20 15.96
CA ASN A 180 6.77 10.68 17.33
C ASN A 180 8.07 10.76 18.13
N THR A 181 8.89 9.72 18.04
CA THR A 181 10.14 9.60 18.83
C THR A 181 11.38 10.03 18.05
N GLY A 182 11.31 10.03 16.71
CA GLY A 182 12.47 10.18 15.82
C GLY A 182 13.34 8.93 15.75
N SER A 183 12.95 7.82 16.39
CA SER A 183 13.79 6.61 16.41
C SER A 183 13.79 5.94 15.04
N VAL A 184 14.99 5.67 14.51
CA VAL A 184 15.17 4.83 13.32
C VAL A 184 15.01 3.37 13.73
N GLN A 185 13.98 2.70 13.20
CA GLN A 185 13.67 1.30 13.51
C GLN A 185 14.37 0.33 12.56
N ARG A 186 14.65 0.75 11.32
CA ARG A 186 15.37 -0.03 10.32
C ARG A 186 16.00 0.89 9.30
N ALA A 187 17.27 0.70 8.99
CA ALA A 187 17.97 1.41 7.93
C ALA A 187 18.79 0.42 7.10
N HIS A 188 18.72 0.54 5.78
CA HIS A 188 19.63 -0.12 4.85
C HIS A 188 20.05 0.90 3.81
N ASN A 189 21.34 1.14 3.66
CA ASN A 189 21.88 2.14 2.73
C ASN A 189 21.27 3.56 2.85
N GLY A 190 20.65 3.92 3.97
CA GLY A 190 19.93 5.21 4.14
C GLY A 190 20.81 6.43 3.91
N TYR A 191 22.11 6.27 4.17
CA TYR A 191 23.15 7.27 3.98
C TYR A 191 23.63 7.45 2.55
N LYS A 192 23.35 6.50 1.65
CA LYS A 192 23.78 6.58 0.24
C LYS A 192 23.03 7.72 -0.44
N THR A 193 23.77 8.50 -1.23
CA THR A 193 23.18 9.63 -1.93
C THR A 193 22.62 9.24 -3.28
N PHE A 194 21.48 9.83 -3.65
CA PHE A 194 20.82 9.66 -4.94
C PHE A 194 20.27 10.99 -5.46
N ASN A 195 19.82 11.01 -6.72
CA ASN A 195 19.25 12.24 -7.30
C ASN A 195 17.91 12.59 -6.63
N PRO A 196 17.76 13.81 -6.10
CA PRO A 196 16.62 14.17 -5.27
C PRO A 196 15.28 14.36 -6.01
N ARG A 197 15.29 14.52 -7.35
CA ARG A 197 14.10 14.90 -8.14
C ARG A 197 13.25 15.98 -7.44
N HIS A 198 12.05 15.62 -6.99
CA HIS A 198 11.04 16.51 -6.41
C HIS A 198 11.27 16.90 -4.94
N LEU A 199 12.46 16.67 -4.37
CA LEU A 199 12.79 17.16 -3.02
C LEU A 199 12.54 18.66 -2.84
N SER A 200 12.76 19.46 -3.89
CA SER A 200 12.47 20.90 -3.83
C SER A 200 11.01 21.19 -3.47
N HIS A 201 10.06 20.33 -3.87
CA HIS A 201 8.64 20.51 -3.54
C HIS A 201 8.40 20.37 -2.04
N LEU A 202 9.03 19.38 -1.38
CA LEU A 202 8.94 19.22 0.07
C LEU A 202 9.56 20.41 0.82
N LEU A 203 10.67 20.95 0.31
CA LEU A 203 11.32 22.11 0.90
C LEU A 203 10.51 23.39 0.71
N ILE A 204 9.90 23.60 -0.47
CA ILE A 204 8.98 24.72 -0.74
C ILE A 204 7.76 24.62 0.18
N THR A 205 7.17 23.43 0.31
CA THR A 205 6.05 23.17 1.23
C THR A 205 6.43 23.48 2.67
N THR A 206 7.63 23.10 3.09
CA THR A 206 8.15 23.41 4.43
C THR A 206 8.33 24.93 4.61
N ALA A 207 8.96 25.61 3.66
CA ALA A 207 9.15 27.06 3.68
C ALA A 207 7.81 27.83 3.73
N LEU A 208 6.82 27.38 2.96
CA LEU A 208 5.47 27.95 2.99
C LEU A 208 4.82 27.73 4.36
N ALA A 209 4.94 26.54 4.95
CA ALA A 209 4.45 26.27 6.30
C ALA A 209 5.10 27.19 7.34
N GLU A 210 6.43 27.42 7.28
CA GLU A 210 7.11 28.36 8.18
C GLU A 210 6.52 29.77 8.04
N GLY A 211 6.31 30.22 6.80
CA GLY A 211 5.75 31.53 6.50
C GLY A 211 4.28 31.70 6.90
N LEU A 212 3.45 30.65 6.79
CA LEU A 212 2.07 30.68 7.29
C LEU A 212 2.03 30.78 8.83
N VAL A 213 2.86 30.01 9.55
CA VAL A 213 2.95 30.09 11.02
C VAL A 213 3.44 31.48 11.45
N ALA A 214 4.43 32.02 10.73
CA ALA A 214 4.94 33.37 10.95
C ALA A 214 3.97 34.48 10.47
N LYS A 215 2.78 34.12 9.96
CA LYS A 215 1.76 35.04 9.41
C LYS A 215 2.27 35.95 8.29
N LYS A 216 3.33 35.53 7.57
CA LYS A 216 3.88 36.23 6.41
C LYS A 216 3.09 35.98 5.13
N HIS A 217 2.39 34.84 5.07
CA HIS A 217 1.62 34.40 3.91
C HIS A 217 0.24 33.91 4.34
N ARG A 218 -0.69 33.84 3.38
CA ARG A 218 -1.97 33.14 3.52
C ARG A 218 -2.19 32.24 2.32
N LEU A 219 -2.86 31.10 2.56
CA LEU A 219 -3.26 30.17 1.49
C LEU A 219 -4.17 30.83 0.43
N SER A 220 -4.91 31.87 0.83
CA SER A 220 -5.78 32.66 -0.04
C SER A 220 -5.06 33.77 -0.81
N ASP A 221 -3.77 34.00 -0.57
CA ASP A 221 -3.04 35.06 -1.28
C ASP A 221 -3.03 34.76 -2.78
N ALA A 222 -3.24 35.80 -3.59
CA ALA A 222 -3.29 35.69 -5.04
C ALA A 222 -1.89 35.82 -5.64
N VAL A 223 -1.45 34.80 -6.35
CA VAL A 223 -0.20 34.75 -7.11
C VAL A 223 -0.51 35.04 -8.58
N SER A 224 0.22 36.00 -9.16
CA SER A 224 0.21 36.26 -10.59
C SER A 224 1.24 35.34 -11.24
N THR A 225 0.78 34.28 -11.91
CA THR A 225 1.69 33.25 -12.41
C THR A 225 2.45 33.71 -13.64
N LYS A 226 3.61 33.08 -13.86
CA LYS A 226 4.40 33.16 -15.08
C LYS A 226 4.36 31.81 -15.80
N ALA A 227 4.33 31.88 -17.13
CA ALA A 227 4.61 30.73 -17.97
C ALA A 227 6.09 30.37 -17.86
N ILE A 228 6.37 29.11 -17.55
CA ILE A 228 7.74 28.60 -17.42
C ILE A 228 8.08 27.83 -18.70
N ALA A 229 9.22 28.16 -19.31
CA ALA A 229 9.64 27.55 -20.57
C ALA A 229 9.90 26.05 -20.42
N ASP A 230 9.56 25.27 -21.45
CA ASP A 230 9.75 23.81 -21.47
C ASP A 230 11.20 23.38 -21.26
N SER A 231 12.17 24.21 -21.62
CA SER A 231 13.60 23.97 -21.35
C SER A 231 13.92 23.96 -19.84
N VAL A 232 13.25 24.81 -19.06
CA VAL A 232 13.36 24.87 -17.60
C VAL A 232 12.60 23.71 -16.97
N LEU A 233 11.46 23.32 -17.54
CA LEU A 233 10.64 22.22 -17.05
C LEU A 233 11.14 20.85 -17.50
N GLN A 234 12.00 20.77 -18.51
CA GLN A 234 12.45 19.52 -19.18
C GLN A 234 11.29 18.59 -19.55
N GLN A 235 10.20 19.16 -20.10
CA GLN A 235 8.95 18.43 -20.44
C GLN A 235 8.39 17.59 -19.27
N GLY A 236 8.65 18.00 -18.04
CA GLY A 236 8.09 17.35 -16.85
C GLY A 236 6.64 17.75 -16.58
N PRO A 237 6.00 17.14 -15.56
CA PRO A 237 4.64 17.48 -15.17
C PRO A 237 4.49 18.97 -14.89
N ALA A 238 3.42 19.58 -15.40
CA ALA A 238 3.12 21.00 -15.29
C ALA A 238 1.61 21.22 -15.41
N LEU A 239 1.10 22.33 -14.85
CA LEU A 239 -0.30 22.73 -15.00
C LEU A 239 -0.56 23.53 -16.28
N GLY A 240 0.50 23.98 -16.96
CA GLY A 240 0.38 24.83 -18.15
C GLY A 240 0.01 26.28 -17.78
N LEU A 241 0.54 26.78 -16.66
CA LEU A 241 0.25 28.13 -16.16
C LEU A 241 0.63 29.20 -17.17
N LYS A 242 -0.20 30.24 -17.31
CA LYS A 242 0.01 31.34 -18.24
C LYS A 242 0.52 32.59 -17.52
N ASN A 243 1.19 33.47 -18.25
CA ASN A 243 1.59 34.79 -17.74
C ASN A 243 0.36 35.60 -17.31
N GLY A 244 0.38 36.12 -16.09
CA GLY A 244 -0.69 36.96 -15.55
C GLY A 244 -1.92 36.21 -15.03
N GLN A 245 -2.00 34.89 -15.21
CA GLN A 245 -3.08 34.08 -14.64
C GLN A 245 -3.05 34.19 -13.11
N LYS A 246 -4.22 34.36 -12.48
CA LYS A 246 -4.34 34.47 -11.03
C LYS A 246 -4.63 33.10 -10.43
N MET A 247 -3.77 32.66 -9.53
CA MET A 247 -3.91 31.41 -8.77
C MET A 247 -3.76 31.70 -7.30
N SER A 248 -4.50 30.99 -6.44
CA SER A 248 -4.24 31.08 -4.99
C SER A 248 -2.98 30.30 -4.62
N VAL A 249 -2.31 30.69 -3.53
CA VAL A 249 -1.20 29.90 -2.95
C VAL A 249 -1.64 28.46 -2.68
N LYS A 250 -2.88 28.25 -2.20
CA LYS A 250 -3.47 26.92 -2.01
C LYS A 250 -3.49 26.11 -3.32
N SER A 251 -3.99 26.69 -4.41
CA SER A 251 -4.12 26.00 -5.68
C SER A 251 -2.76 25.62 -6.27
N LEU A 252 -1.76 26.52 -6.15
CA LEU A 252 -0.40 26.20 -6.58
C LEU A 252 0.23 25.10 -5.71
N LEU A 253 0.00 25.14 -4.39
CA LEU A 253 0.49 24.11 -3.47
C LEU A 253 -0.12 22.74 -3.80
N GLN A 254 -1.43 22.69 -4.02
CA GLN A 254 -2.13 21.46 -4.42
C GLN A 254 -1.63 20.94 -5.77
N GLY A 255 -1.49 21.80 -6.78
CA GLY A 255 -0.94 21.39 -8.07
C GLY A 255 0.49 20.87 -7.97
N MET A 256 1.33 21.48 -7.12
CA MET A 256 2.68 21.00 -6.86
C MET A 256 2.68 19.64 -6.16
N LEU A 257 1.86 19.43 -5.13
CA LEU A 257 1.88 18.19 -4.32
C LEU A 257 1.15 17.02 -5.00
N ILE A 258 0.02 17.26 -5.67
CA ILE A 258 -0.81 16.21 -6.29
C ILE A 258 -0.25 15.84 -7.66
N ALA A 259 0.00 16.84 -8.52
CA ALA A 259 0.42 16.61 -9.90
C ALA A 259 1.94 16.65 -10.09
N ASN A 260 2.72 16.84 -9.02
CA ASN A 260 4.17 17.09 -9.11
C ASN A 260 4.51 18.23 -10.09
N ALA A 261 3.62 19.22 -10.20
CA ALA A 261 3.70 20.25 -11.23
C ALA A 261 4.89 21.19 -11.01
N ARG A 262 5.83 21.17 -11.96
CA ARG A 262 7.10 21.89 -11.91
C ARG A 262 6.93 23.40 -12.06
N ASP A 263 5.98 23.82 -12.90
CA ASP A 263 5.63 25.24 -13.09
C ASP A 263 4.99 25.85 -11.83
N ALA A 264 4.14 25.09 -11.13
CA ALA A 264 3.59 25.48 -9.84
C ALA A 264 4.69 25.65 -8.77
N ALA A 265 5.67 24.75 -8.72
CA ALA A 265 6.81 24.84 -7.81
C ALA A 265 7.66 26.09 -8.04
N VAL A 266 7.97 26.41 -9.30
CA VAL A 266 8.73 27.63 -9.63
C VAL A 266 7.95 28.88 -9.23
N ASN A 267 6.65 28.95 -9.56
CA ASN A 267 5.81 30.10 -9.20
C ASN A 267 5.64 30.26 -7.68
N LEU A 268 5.54 29.17 -6.91
CA LEU A 268 5.52 29.23 -5.45
C LEU A 268 6.85 29.70 -4.87
N ALA A 269 7.97 29.20 -5.38
CA ALA A 269 9.29 29.62 -4.94
C ALA A 269 9.51 31.12 -5.17
N GLU A 270 9.10 31.64 -6.34
CA GLU A 270 9.12 33.08 -6.64
C GLU A 270 8.19 33.88 -5.71
N TYR A 271 7.00 33.38 -5.41
CA TYR A 271 6.10 34.04 -4.45
C TYR A 271 6.74 34.12 -3.04
N LEU A 272 7.43 33.08 -2.58
CA LEU A 272 8.02 33.02 -1.24
C LEU A 272 9.28 33.89 -1.08
N SER A 273 10.07 34.05 -2.14
CA SER A 273 11.41 34.66 -2.03
C SER A 273 11.71 35.73 -3.09
N GLY A 274 10.71 36.13 -3.89
CA GLY A 274 10.85 37.11 -4.98
C GLY A 274 11.28 36.46 -6.30
N THR A 275 12.36 35.67 -6.28
CA THR A 275 12.83 34.91 -7.45
C THR A 275 13.13 33.46 -7.13
N ALA A 276 13.12 32.60 -8.16
CA ALA A 276 13.49 31.20 -8.02
C ALA A 276 14.96 31.01 -7.59
N ALA A 277 15.84 31.94 -7.99
CA ALA A 277 17.24 31.95 -7.60
C ALA A 277 17.42 32.30 -6.12
N ASP A 278 16.69 33.31 -5.63
CA ASP A 278 16.70 33.70 -4.21
C ASP A 278 16.14 32.58 -3.33
N HIS A 279 15.06 31.93 -3.78
CA HIS A 279 14.52 30.78 -3.07
C HIS A 279 15.54 29.64 -3.00
N LEU A 280 16.20 29.32 -4.11
CA LEU A 280 17.25 28.30 -4.16
C LEU A 280 18.40 28.63 -3.20
N ALA A 281 18.82 29.89 -3.12
CA ALA A 281 19.87 30.36 -2.21
C ALA A 281 19.45 30.29 -0.72
N ALA A 282 18.15 30.33 -0.43
CA ALA A 282 17.62 30.19 0.93
C ALA A 282 17.49 28.73 1.39
N LEU A 283 17.42 27.75 0.47
CA LEU A 283 17.22 26.34 0.81
C LEU A 283 18.28 25.73 1.74
N PRO A 284 19.60 26.03 1.60
CA PRO A 284 20.61 25.50 2.51
C PRO A 284 20.33 25.82 3.99
N GLY A 285 19.86 27.02 4.30
CA GLY A 285 19.54 27.38 5.69
C GLY A 285 18.33 26.61 6.23
N LEU A 286 17.34 26.28 5.39
CA LEU A 286 16.22 25.42 5.78
C LEU A 286 16.66 23.97 5.94
N MET A 287 17.49 23.46 5.03
CA MET A 287 18.09 22.13 5.12
C MET A 287 18.90 21.95 6.40
N GLU A 288 19.69 22.95 6.77
CA GLU A 288 20.47 22.96 8.02
C GLU A 288 19.55 22.86 9.26
N ARG A 289 18.50 23.70 9.33
CA ARG A 289 17.51 23.63 10.42
C ARG A 289 16.80 22.28 10.49
N ALA A 290 16.53 21.68 9.34
CA ALA A 290 15.90 20.37 9.22
C ALA A 290 16.87 19.20 9.48
N GLY A 291 18.18 19.44 9.64
CA GLY A 291 19.20 18.42 9.87
C GLY A 291 19.62 17.64 8.61
N MET A 292 19.41 18.21 7.42
CA MET A 292 19.77 17.60 6.14
C MET A 292 21.21 17.93 5.77
N GLN A 293 22.12 16.97 5.93
CA GLN A 293 23.57 17.18 5.78
C GLN A 293 24.14 16.76 4.43
N LYS A 294 23.48 15.84 3.71
CA LYS A 294 23.98 15.31 2.43
C LYS A 294 23.20 15.80 1.23
N SER A 295 22.16 16.62 1.44
CA SER A 295 21.33 17.17 0.39
C SER A 295 21.94 18.41 -0.27
N SER A 296 21.80 18.52 -1.59
CA SER A 296 22.16 19.70 -2.37
C SER A 296 21.25 19.80 -3.59
N LEU A 297 20.73 21.00 -3.84
CA LEU A 297 19.83 21.28 -4.97
C LEU A 297 20.38 22.42 -5.84
N ASN A 298 20.11 22.33 -7.14
CA ASN A 298 20.54 23.32 -8.13
C ASN A 298 19.33 23.95 -8.86
N ASN A 299 18.12 23.60 -8.45
CA ASN A 299 16.87 24.18 -8.96
C ASN A 299 15.71 23.94 -7.99
N VAL A 300 14.64 24.71 -8.16
CA VAL A 300 13.40 24.62 -7.38
C VAL A 300 12.29 23.85 -8.10
N ALA A 301 12.42 23.63 -9.42
CA ALA A 301 11.40 23.00 -10.25
C ALA A 301 11.21 21.50 -9.97
N GLY A 302 12.21 20.84 -9.38
CA GLY A 302 12.17 19.39 -9.12
C GLY A 302 12.68 18.54 -10.29
N ARG A 303 13.37 19.18 -11.25
CA ARG A 303 14.04 18.48 -12.36
C ARG A 303 15.40 17.93 -11.91
N THR A 304 15.86 16.90 -12.61
CA THR A 304 17.21 16.36 -12.43
C THR A 304 18.25 17.30 -13.04
N SER A 305 19.31 17.59 -12.29
CA SER A 305 20.48 18.35 -12.75
C SER A 305 21.75 17.73 -12.17
N GLN A 306 22.87 17.83 -12.89
CA GLN A 306 24.16 17.40 -12.35
C GLN A 306 24.49 18.11 -11.04
N GLY A 307 25.15 17.38 -10.13
CA GLY A 307 25.53 17.86 -8.80
C GLY A 307 24.44 17.83 -7.73
N GLN A 308 23.19 17.56 -8.10
CA GLN A 308 22.11 17.41 -7.11
C GLN A 308 22.18 16.05 -6.42
N ARG A 309 21.97 16.05 -5.10
CA ARG A 309 22.00 14.84 -4.28
C ARG A 309 21.09 14.96 -3.06
N THR A 310 20.66 13.84 -2.52
CA THR A 310 20.03 13.70 -1.20
C THR A 310 20.23 12.28 -0.69
N SER A 311 19.98 12.04 0.60
CA SER A 311 19.94 10.70 1.20
C SER A 311 18.57 10.41 1.83
N LEU A 312 18.27 9.16 2.17
CA LEU A 312 17.05 8.86 2.93
C LEU A 312 17.12 9.42 4.35
N ASP A 313 18.33 9.48 4.94
CA ASP A 313 18.55 10.09 6.25
C ASP A 313 18.09 11.56 6.23
N ASP A 314 18.48 12.33 5.20
CA ASP A 314 18.08 13.73 5.06
C ASP A 314 16.58 13.86 4.78
N LEU A 315 15.98 12.99 3.95
CA LEU A 315 14.54 13.02 3.71
C LEU A 315 13.76 12.75 4.99
N ALA A 316 14.19 11.78 5.80
CA ALA A 316 13.57 11.51 7.09
C ALA A 316 13.76 12.65 8.09
N ALA A 317 14.91 13.32 8.06
CA ALA A 317 15.18 14.50 8.87
C ALA A 317 14.19 15.63 8.51
N LEU A 318 14.01 15.92 7.21
CA LEU A 318 13.04 16.91 6.73
C LEU A 318 11.61 16.57 7.13
N VAL A 319 11.16 15.33 6.89
CA VAL A 319 9.79 14.90 7.24
C VAL A 319 9.57 14.96 8.75
N SER A 320 10.55 14.57 9.56
CA SER A 320 10.47 14.65 11.01
C SER A 320 10.45 16.10 11.51
N TYR A 321 11.25 16.98 10.91
CA TYR A 321 11.24 18.42 11.18
C TYR A 321 9.88 19.02 10.87
N PHE A 322 9.31 18.72 9.69
CA PHE A 322 7.99 19.19 9.29
C PHE A 322 6.89 18.69 10.25
N TYR A 323 6.88 17.38 10.54
CA TYR A 323 5.89 16.76 11.42
C TYR A 323 5.87 17.38 12.82
N ARG A 324 7.05 17.69 13.39
CA ARG A 324 7.17 18.26 14.74
C ARG A 324 6.88 19.75 14.78
N SER A 325 7.31 20.50 13.76
CA SER A 325 7.23 21.97 13.76
C SER A 325 5.91 22.48 13.21
N TYR A 326 5.29 21.72 12.30
CA TYR A 326 4.10 22.12 11.54
C TYR A 326 3.01 21.03 11.52
N PRO A 327 2.68 20.37 12.66
CA PRO A 327 1.73 19.25 12.69
C PRO A 327 0.35 19.60 12.14
N GLN A 328 -0.10 20.86 12.26
CA GLN A 328 -1.37 21.33 11.71
C GLN A 328 -1.46 21.24 10.18
N PHE A 329 -0.33 21.16 9.48
CA PHE A 329 -0.25 21.08 8.02
C PHE A 329 0.07 19.66 7.52
N ILE A 330 0.09 18.65 8.40
CA ILE A 330 0.41 17.26 8.01
C ILE A 330 -0.57 16.69 6.98
N HIS A 331 -1.83 17.16 7.00
CA HIS A 331 -2.87 16.76 6.05
C HIS A 331 -2.48 17.05 4.59
N TRP A 332 -1.67 18.08 4.32
CA TRP A 332 -1.16 18.37 2.97
C TRP A 332 -0.31 17.23 2.39
N LEU A 333 0.32 16.41 3.24
CA LEU A 333 1.15 15.28 2.84
C LEU A 333 0.40 13.94 2.88
N ALA A 334 -0.86 13.94 3.33
CA ALA A 334 -1.66 12.74 3.57
C ALA A 334 -2.95 12.69 2.73
N ASP A 335 -3.39 13.82 2.15
CA ASP A 335 -4.58 13.85 1.30
C ASP A 335 -4.32 13.12 -0.03
N PHE A 336 -4.88 11.92 -0.14
CA PHE A 336 -5.39 11.39 -1.40
C PHE A 336 -6.87 11.79 -1.42
N GLU A 337 -7.31 12.51 -2.47
CA GLU A 337 -8.68 13.02 -2.57
C GLU A 337 -9.72 11.93 -2.27
N GLY A 338 -10.71 12.30 -1.45
CA GLY A 338 -12.00 11.62 -1.39
C GLY A 338 -12.90 12.04 -2.55
#